data_AF-A0A6P7GHT5-F1
#
_entry.id   AF-A0A6P7GHT5-F1
#
_cell.length_a   1.000
_cell.length_b   1.000
_cell.length_c   1.000
_cell.angle_alpha   90.00
_cell.angle_beta   90.00
_cell.angle_gamma   90.00
#
_symmetry.space_group_name_H-M   'P 1'
#
loop_
_entity.id
_entity.type
_entity.pdbx_description
1 polymer ?
#
loop_
_entity_poly.entity_id
_entity_poly.type
_entity_poly.pdbx_seq_one_letter_code
_entity_poly.pdbx_strand_id
1 'polypeptide(L)'
;MEIETNSSLPFLDVLIKKNQSQGFHHSVYRKPTHTNRYLHGNSHHPPSQINSVINTLLSRSIRLSDDASRSTELSSLKQALIQNSYRENHIDRSIHKLQYPAQSQPKESDPDHTKAFLPNIKGVTDKIDRILKPRGIKT
;
A
#
# COMPACT_ATOMS: atom_id res chain seq x y z
N MET A 1 25.09 -15.03 -3.05
CA MET A 1 24.63 -15.18 -4.46
C MET A 1 23.20 -15.67 -4.41
N GLU A 2 22.31 -15.13 -5.24
CA GLU A 2 20.94 -15.65 -5.36
C GLU A 2 20.93 -16.93 -6.19
N ILE A 3 20.05 -17.87 -5.86
CA ILE A 3 20.06 -19.22 -6.41
C ILE A 3 18.72 -19.50 -7.07
N GLU A 4 18.75 -19.90 -8.33
CA GLU A 4 17.56 -20.35 -9.07
C GLU A 4 17.14 -21.74 -8.59
N THR A 5 15.85 -21.91 -8.31
CA THR A 5 15.25 -23.20 -7.96
C THR A 5 13.90 -23.35 -8.67
N ASN A 6 13.61 -24.52 -9.23
CA ASN A 6 12.35 -24.79 -9.96
C ASN A 6 12.01 -23.70 -11.01
N SER A 7 12.99 -23.34 -11.84
CA SER A 7 12.87 -22.29 -12.86
C SER A 7 12.46 -20.92 -12.33
N SER A 8 12.68 -20.68 -11.03
CA SER A 8 12.30 -19.46 -10.32
C SER A 8 13.49 -18.89 -9.56
N LEU A 9 13.76 -17.60 -9.76
CA LEU A 9 14.83 -16.85 -9.11
C LEU A 9 14.21 -15.71 -8.28
N PRO A 10 14.28 -15.78 -6.95
CA PRO A 10 13.92 -14.65 -6.11
C PRO A 10 15.05 -13.61 -6.10
N PHE A 11 14.78 -12.42 -6.63
CA PHE A 11 15.69 -11.27 -6.62
C PHE A 11 15.03 -10.08 -5.93
N LEU A 12 15.57 -9.68 -4.77
CA LEU A 12 14.99 -8.64 -3.90
C LEU A 12 13.49 -8.90 -3.58
N ASP A 13 12.62 -8.03 -4.09
CA ASP A 13 11.16 -8.05 -3.91
C ASP A 13 10.40 -8.72 -5.07
N VAL A 14 11.12 -9.25 -6.06
CA VAL A 14 10.56 -9.81 -7.30
C VAL A 14 10.89 -11.30 -7.41
N LEU A 15 9.90 -12.10 -7.81
CA LEU A 15 10.08 -13.49 -8.18
C LEU A 15 10.09 -13.58 -9.70
N ILE A 16 11.23 -13.93 -10.28
CA ILE A 16 11.38 -14.09 -11.73
C ILE A 16 11.23 -15.57 -12.05
N LYS A 17 10.31 -15.92 -12.96
CA LYS A 17 10.05 -17.31 -13.38
C LYS A 17 10.22 -17.45 -14.88
N LYS A 18 10.96 -18.46 -15.33
CA LYS A 18 11.12 -18.74 -16.78
C LYS A 18 9.80 -19.24 -17.37
N ASN A 19 9.41 -18.67 -18.50
CA ASN A 19 8.29 -19.16 -19.33
C ASN A 19 8.81 -20.19 -20.34
N GLN A 20 7.97 -21.15 -20.72
CA GLN A 20 8.25 -22.17 -21.74
C GLN A 20 8.54 -21.57 -23.13
N SER A 21 8.01 -20.36 -23.42
CA SER A 21 8.15 -19.67 -24.71
C SER A 21 9.28 -18.62 -24.76
N GLN A 22 10.42 -18.85 -24.09
CA GLN A 22 11.58 -17.96 -24.04
C GLN A 22 11.39 -16.59 -23.34
N GLY A 23 10.28 -16.38 -22.62
CA GLY A 23 10.03 -15.17 -21.82
C GLY A 23 10.26 -15.35 -20.32
N PHE A 24 10.07 -14.28 -19.55
CA PHE A 24 10.04 -14.31 -18.10
C PHE A 24 8.70 -13.81 -17.57
N HIS A 25 8.15 -14.53 -16.60
CA HIS A 25 7.12 -14.03 -15.72
C HIS A 25 7.75 -13.37 -14.50
N HIS A 26 7.15 -12.30 -14.01
CA HIS A 26 7.59 -11.67 -12.78
C HIS A 26 6.40 -11.31 -11.90
N SER A 27 6.54 -11.57 -10.61
CA SER A 27 5.55 -11.25 -9.58
C SER A 27 6.24 -10.81 -8.28
N VAL A 28 5.46 -10.44 -7.27
CA VAL A 28 6.02 -10.10 -5.97
C VAL A 28 6.56 -11.34 -5.26
N TYR A 29 7.85 -11.33 -4.91
CA TYR A 29 8.41 -12.37 -4.06
C TYR A 29 7.97 -12.20 -2.61
N ARG A 30 7.43 -13.27 -2.01
CA ARG A 30 7.13 -13.38 -0.58
C ARG A 30 8.10 -14.39 0.02
N LYS A 31 8.89 -13.95 1.01
CA LYS A 31 9.80 -14.83 1.75
C LYS A 31 9.01 -15.95 2.43
N PRO A 32 9.60 -17.13 2.69
CA PRO A 32 8.92 -18.21 3.42
C PRO A 32 8.38 -17.80 4.81
N THR A 33 8.97 -16.78 5.41
CA THR A 33 8.56 -16.21 6.71
C THR A 33 7.48 -15.13 6.61
N HIS A 34 7.00 -14.79 5.40
CA HIS A 34 6.00 -13.75 5.20
C HIS A 34 4.63 -14.19 5.69
N THR A 35 4.12 -13.55 6.74
CA THR A 35 2.89 -13.97 7.43
C THR A 35 1.62 -13.27 6.96
N ASN A 36 1.73 -12.35 6.00
CA ASN A 36 0.63 -11.44 5.63
C ASN A 36 0.08 -10.61 6.81
N ARG A 37 0.83 -10.44 7.90
CA ARG A 37 0.48 -9.56 9.01
C ARG A 37 0.98 -8.14 8.71
N TYR A 38 0.05 -7.21 8.63
CA TYR A 38 0.32 -5.79 8.41
C TYR A 38 -0.17 -4.96 9.60
N LEU A 39 -0.03 -3.65 9.52
CA LEU A 39 -0.69 -2.75 10.46
C LEU A 39 -2.19 -3.07 10.47
N HIS A 40 -2.76 -3.25 11.65
CA HIS A 40 -4.17 -3.63 11.74
C HIS A 40 -5.06 -2.44 11.33
N GLY A 41 -6.09 -2.67 10.51
CA GLY A 41 -6.96 -1.60 10.00
C GLY A 41 -7.74 -0.85 11.09
N ASN A 42 -7.99 -1.51 12.23
CA ASN A 42 -8.61 -0.90 13.41
C ASN A 42 -7.59 -0.44 14.47
N SER A 43 -6.30 -0.47 14.15
CA SER A 43 -5.29 0.11 15.04
C SER A 43 -5.51 1.62 15.13
N HIS A 44 -5.25 2.21 16.29
CA HIS A 44 -5.46 3.64 16.54
C HIS A 44 -4.37 4.52 15.90
N HIS A 45 -3.96 4.20 14.67
CA HIS A 45 -3.00 4.97 13.89
C HIS A 45 -3.70 6.06 13.06
N PRO A 46 -2.97 7.12 12.67
CA PRO A 46 -3.50 8.13 11.77
C PRO A 46 -4.04 7.48 10.50
N PRO A 47 -5.18 7.97 9.95
CA PRO A 47 -5.72 7.44 8.70
C PRO A 47 -4.71 7.44 7.55
N SER A 48 -3.81 8.43 7.50
CA SER A 48 -2.74 8.50 6.50
C SER A 48 -1.81 7.28 6.53
N GLN A 49 -1.44 6.79 7.72
CA GLN A 49 -0.58 5.61 7.90
C GLN A 49 -1.34 4.31 7.57
N ILE A 50 -2.60 4.20 8.00
CA ILE A 50 -3.45 3.05 7.67
C ILE A 50 -3.62 2.95 6.15
N ASN A 51 -3.90 4.08 5.49
CA ASN A 51 -4.06 4.16 4.04
C ASN A 51 -2.75 3.93 3.29
N SER A 52 -1.61 4.36 3.83
CA SER A 52 -0.31 4.16 3.17
C SER A 52 0.04 2.69 3.06
N VAL A 53 -0.32 1.85 4.04
CA VAL A 53 -0.11 0.40 3.96
C VAL A 53 -0.80 -0.20 2.75
N ILE A 54 -2.09 0.11 2.54
CA ILE A 54 -2.84 -0.35 1.36
C ILE A 54 -2.15 0.13 0.08
N ASN A 55 -1.90 1.44 -0.01
CA ASN A 55 -1.36 2.05 -1.22
C ASN A 55 0.02 1.51 -1.58
N THR A 56 0.92 1.35 -0.59
CA THR A 56 2.28 0.83 -0.81
C THR A 56 2.25 -0.61 -1.28
N LEU A 57 1.44 -1.47 -0.65
CA LEU A 57 1.36 -2.88 -1.03
C LEU A 57 0.75 -3.04 -2.43
N LEU A 58 -0.37 -2.36 -2.71
CA LEU A 58 -1.01 -2.40 -4.03
C LEU A 58 -0.09 -1.84 -5.11
N SER A 59 0.56 -0.70 -4.83
CA SER A 59 1.48 -0.07 -5.75
C SER A 59 2.67 -0.97 -6.07
N ARG A 60 3.24 -1.64 -5.07
CA ARG A 60 4.30 -2.62 -5.26
C ARG A 60 3.82 -3.78 -6.14
N SER A 61 2.66 -4.36 -5.84
CA SER A 61 2.09 -5.45 -6.65
C SER A 61 1.85 -5.04 -8.10
N ILE A 62 1.35 -3.83 -8.35
CA ILE A 62 1.12 -3.34 -9.73
C ILE A 62 2.44 -3.15 -10.49
N ARG A 63 3.46 -2.57 -9.84
CA ARG A 63 4.75 -2.26 -10.49
C ARG A 63 5.64 -3.48 -10.72
N LEU A 64 5.62 -4.44 -9.79
CA LEU A 64 6.52 -5.59 -9.79
C LEU A 64 5.93 -6.85 -10.41
N SER A 65 4.66 -6.82 -10.82
CA SER A 65 3.99 -7.98 -11.42
C SER A 65 3.67 -7.71 -12.89
N ASP A 66 3.92 -8.70 -13.73
CA ASP A 66 3.50 -8.69 -15.12
C ASP A 66 1.96 -8.73 -15.25
N ASP A 67 1.46 -8.47 -16.45
CA ASP A 67 0.02 -8.43 -16.72
C ASP A 67 -0.69 -9.76 -16.39
N ALA A 68 0.01 -10.89 -16.60
CA ALA A 68 -0.52 -12.22 -16.38
C ALA A 68 -0.70 -12.55 -14.88
N SER A 69 0.24 -12.11 -14.03
CA SER A 69 0.23 -12.41 -12.58
C SER A 69 -0.45 -11.33 -11.74
N ARG A 70 -0.60 -10.11 -12.27
CA ARG A 70 -1.13 -8.96 -11.52
C ARG A 70 -2.50 -9.22 -10.91
N SER A 71 -3.42 -9.84 -11.64
CA SER A 71 -4.77 -10.11 -11.13
C SER A 71 -4.76 -11.06 -9.94
N THR A 72 -3.95 -12.12 -10.00
CA THR A 72 -3.74 -13.07 -8.90
C THR A 72 -3.09 -12.39 -7.70
N GLU A 73 -2.05 -11.59 -7.93
CA GLU A 73 -1.33 -10.85 -6.89
C GLU A 73 -2.22 -9.86 -6.13
N LEU A 74 -3.04 -9.09 -6.87
CA LEU A 74 -4.00 -8.17 -6.28
C LEU A 74 -5.08 -8.90 -5.49
N SER A 75 -5.55 -10.05 -5.97
CA SER A 75 -6.55 -10.87 -5.29
C SER A 75 -6.02 -11.43 -3.97
N SER A 76 -4.81 -12.01 -3.98
CA SER A 76 -4.16 -12.50 -2.76
C SER A 76 -3.89 -11.38 -1.76
N LEU A 77 -3.47 -10.21 -2.23
CA LEU A 77 -3.24 -9.06 -1.37
C LEU A 77 -4.54 -8.49 -0.78
N LYS A 78 -5.62 -8.45 -1.57
CA LYS A 78 -6.96 -8.05 -1.08
C LYS A 78 -7.40 -8.97 0.06
N GLN A 79 -7.26 -10.29 -0.09
CA GLN A 79 -7.57 -11.24 0.98
C GLN A 79 -6.73 -11.00 2.23
N ALA A 80 -5.42 -10.79 2.08
CA ALA A 80 -4.53 -10.48 3.19
C ALA A 80 -4.94 -9.18 3.92
N LEU A 81 -5.29 -8.12 3.19
CA LEU A 81 -5.76 -6.86 3.79
C LEU A 81 -7.08 -7.03 4.53
N ILE A 82 -8.03 -7.80 3.99
CA ILE A 82 -9.29 -8.12 4.70
C ILE A 82 -9.02 -8.86 6.01
N GLN A 83 -8.09 -9.83 6.01
CA GLN A 83 -7.65 -10.53 7.22
C GLN A 83 -6.98 -9.63 8.27
N ASN A 84 -6.47 -8.45 7.86
CA ASN A 84 -5.96 -7.42 8.76
C ASN A 84 -7.02 -6.37 9.14
N SER A 85 -8.31 -6.68 8.97
CA SER A 85 -9.46 -5.83 9.29
C SER A 85 -9.57 -4.54 8.47
N TYR A 86 -9.02 -4.51 7.26
CA TYR A 86 -9.28 -3.42 6.33
C TYR A 86 -10.64 -3.62 5.64
N ARG A 87 -11.36 -2.52 5.42
CA ARG A 87 -12.67 -2.55 4.75
C ARG A 87 -12.49 -2.79 3.25
N GLU A 88 -13.26 -3.73 2.72
CA GLU A 88 -13.18 -4.14 1.31
C GLU A 88 -13.39 -2.98 0.33
N ASN A 89 -14.42 -2.17 0.55
CA ASN A 89 -14.73 -0.99 -0.28
C ASN A 89 -13.57 0.01 -0.37
N HIS A 90 -12.75 0.12 0.67
CA HIS A 90 -11.60 1.01 0.71
C HIS A 90 -10.41 0.44 -0.07
N ILE A 91 -10.23 -0.89 -0.01
CA ILE A 91 -9.23 -1.61 -0.82
C ILE A 91 -9.58 -1.47 -2.30
N ASP A 92 -10.83 -1.76 -2.69
CA ASP A 92 -11.28 -1.71 -4.09
C ASP A 92 -11.15 -0.32 -4.69
N ARG A 93 -11.50 0.72 -3.92
CA ARG A 93 -11.31 2.11 -4.34
C ARG A 93 -9.84 2.43 -4.57
N SER A 94 -8.94 1.89 -3.75
CA SER A 94 -7.49 2.10 -3.88
C SER A 94 -6.93 1.36 -5.08
N ILE A 95 -7.39 0.13 -5.35
CA ILE A 95 -7.04 -0.64 -6.56
C ILE A 95 -7.43 0.16 -7.80
N HIS A 96 -8.70 0.58 -7.89
CA HIS A 96 -9.19 1.34 -9.04
C HIS A 96 -8.38 2.62 -9.26
N LYS A 97 -8.13 3.39 -8.20
CA LYS A 97 -7.34 4.63 -8.29
C LYS A 97 -5.92 4.41 -8.80
N LEU A 98 -5.28 3.28 -8.44
CA LEU A 98 -3.91 2.99 -8.84
C LEU A 98 -3.80 2.39 -10.25
N GLN A 99 -4.81 1.65 -10.70
CA GLN A 99 -4.86 1.10 -12.06
C GLN A 99 -5.27 2.16 -13.09
N TYR A 100 -6.14 3.09 -12.69
CA TYR A 100 -6.66 4.16 -13.54
C TYR A 100 -6.35 5.52 -12.90
N PRO A 101 -5.08 5.95 -12.88
CA PRO A 101 -4.72 7.25 -12.36
C PRO A 101 -5.40 8.34 -13.18
N ALA A 102 -6.21 9.17 -12.51
CA ALA A 102 -6.73 10.38 -13.13
C ALA A 102 -5.57 11.31 -13.51
N GLN A 103 -5.72 12.05 -14.62
CA GLN A 103 -4.79 13.14 -14.95
C GLN A 103 -4.81 14.17 -13.82
N SER A 104 -3.75 14.21 -13.02
CA SER A 104 -3.62 15.17 -11.94
C SER A 104 -3.26 16.54 -12.51
N GLN A 105 -4.16 17.51 -12.31
CA GLN A 105 -3.82 18.93 -12.39
C GLN A 105 -2.67 19.21 -11.39
N PRO A 106 -1.72 20.10 -11.73
CA PRO A 106 -0.68 20.50 -10.79
C PRO A 106 -1.36 20.99 -9.52
N LYS A 107 -1.02 20.36 -8.38
CA LYS A 107 -1.45 20.89 -7.09
C LYS A 107 -0.78 22.23 -6.91
N GLU A 108 -1.57 23.29 -6.80
CA GLU A 108 -1.08 24.57 -6.29
C GLU A 108 -0.36 24.32 -4.96
N SER A 109 0.74 25.03 -4.75
CA SER A 109 1.52 24.96 -3.52
C SER A 109 0.59 25.22 -2.32
N ASP A 110 0.48 24.23 -1.42
CA ASP A 110 -0.27 24.38 -0.17
C ASP A 110 0.32 25.61 0.57
N PRO A 111 -0.49 26.62 0.94
CA PRO A 111 0.02 27.79 1.64
C PRO A 111 0.76 27.38 2.92
N ASP A 112 1.77 28.17 3.29
CA ASP A 112 2.63 27.87 4.43
C ASP A 112 1.83 27.94 5.74
N HIS A 113 1.40 26.77 6.23
CA HIS A 113 0.67 26.62 7.48
C HIS A 113 1.61 26.21 8.60
N THR A 114 1.46 26.84 9.76
CA THR A 114 2.10 26.38 11.00
C THR A 114 1.70 24.93 11.29
N LYS A 115 2.68 24.05 11.52
CA LYS A 115 2.47 22.63 11.79
C LYS A 115 2.76 22.32 13.26
N ALA A 116 1.91 21.52 13.88
CA ALA A 116 2.13 20.99 15.23
C ALA A 116 2.18 19.47 15.18
N PHE A 117 3.25 18.86 15.69
CA PHE A 117 3.42 17.41 15.67
C PHE A 117 2.90 16.80 16.97
N LEU A 118 1.87 15.95 16.86
CA LEU A 118 1.21 15.34 18.01
C LEU A 118 1.27 13.80 17.91
N PRO A 119 1.41 13.09 19.05
CA PRO A 119 1.15 11.66 19.06
C PRO A 119 -0.31 11.40 18.71
N ASN A 120 -0.60 10.31 17.99
CA ASN A 120 -1.98 9.98 17.65
C ASN A 120 -2.67 9.25 18.81
N ILE A 121 -3.44 10.00 19.59
CA ILE A 121 -4.23 9.51 20.70
C ILE A 121 -5.69 9.75 20.33
N LYS A 122 -6.39 8.67 19.94
CA LYS A 122 -7.80 8.75 19.53
C LYS A 122 -8.64 9.50 20.57
N GLY A 123 -9.44 10.45 20.10
CA GLY A 123 -10.29 11.30 20.91
C GLY A 123 -9.57 12.45 21.63
N VAL A 124 -8.25 12.42 21.79
CA VAL A 124 -7.46 13.56 22.32
C VAL A 124 -6.91 14.37 21.15
N THR A 125 -6.13 13.75 20.28
CA THR A 125 -5.54 14.40 19.11
C THR A 125 -6.62 14.94 18.18
N ASP A 126 -7.72 14.20 18.00
CA ASP A 126 -8.87 14.66 17.21
C ASP A 126 -9.50 15.95 17.78
N LYS A 127 -9.58 16.07 19.12
CA LYS A 127 -10.09 17.28 19.78
C LYS A 127 -9.12 18.45 19.62
N ILE A 128 -7.82 18.19 19.77
CA ILE A 128 -6.77 19.20 19.60
C ILE A 128 -6.77 19.69 18.15
N ASP A 129 -6.79 18.79 17.15
CA ASP A 129 -6.90 19.14 15.73
C ASP A 129 -8.13 20.03 15.47
N ARG A 130 -9.29 19.67 16.03
CA ARG A 130 -10.52 20.48 15.90
C ARG A 130 -10.38 21.89 16.50
N ILE A 131 -9.58 22.07 17.55
CA ILE A 131 -9.32 23.38 18.18
C ILE A 131 -8.29 24.19 17.38
N LEU A 132 -7.29 23.52 16.80
CA LEU A 132 -6.17 24.16 16.09
C LEU A 132 -6.49 24.50 14.64
N LYS A 133 -7.32 23.70 13.97
CA LYS A 133 -7.69 23.89 12.56
C LYS A 133 -8.31 25.26 12.26
N PRO A 134 -9.23 25.83 13.06
CA PRO A 134 -9.73 27.19 12.86
C PRO A 134 -8.68 28.28 13.06
N ARG A 135 -7.57 27.98 13.74
CA ARG A 135 -6.43 28.90 13.96
C ARG A 135 -5.37 28.79 12.86
N GLY A 136 -5.65 28.04 11.79
CA GLY A 136 -4.71 27.85 10.68
C GLY A 136 -3.51 26.94 11.00
N ILE A 137 -3.54 26.24 12.14
CA ILE A 137 -2.50 25.29 12.54
C ILE A 137 -2.93 23.89 12.11
N LYS A 138 -2.09 23.22 11.32
CA LYS A 138 -2.31 21.82 10.90
C LYS A 138 -1.59 20.87 11.87
N THR A 139 -2.28 19.82 12.31
CA THR A 139 -1.70 18.73 13.11
C THR A 139 -1.57 17.43 12.35
#